data_AF-A0A356DVQ6-F1
#
_entry.id   AF-A0A356DVQ6-F1
#
_cell.length_a   1.000
_cell.length_b   1.000
_cell.length_c   1.000
_cell.angle_alpha   90.00
_cell.angle_beta   90.00
_cell.angle_gamma   90.00
#
_symmetry.space_group_name_H-M   'P 1'
#
loop_
_entity.id
_entity.type
_entity.pdbx_description
1 polymer ?
#
loop_
_entity_poly.entity_id
_entity_poly.type
_entity_poly.pdbx_seq_one_letter_code
_entity_poly.pdbx_strand_id
1 'polypeptide(L)'
;MVTLAAHTLTRSLMENEAKFTWEIQKTNPEKYNDLIEALSGITDPELGYSITELGLVREIKLTEQGAYVRMILTTPYCPYGPAMLEETRKKVEKTLGVPTTMEFGVEPWTPDMMEDDLFDPEWGLLP
;
A
#
# COMPACT_ATOMS: atom_id res chain seq x y z
N MET A 1 35.32 16.71 -1.01
CA MET A 1 33.98 16.76 -1.64
C MET A 1 33.26 15.42 -1.44
N VAL A 2 33.00 15.00 -0.19
CA VAL A 2 32.35 13.69 0.11
C VAL A 2 31.08 13.88 0.95
N THR A 3 30.64 15.12 1.18
CA THR A 3 29.58 15.43 2.17
C THR A 3 28.19 15.63 1.55
N LEU A 4 28.07 15.84 0.23
CA LEU A 4 26.78 16.09 -0.41
C LEU A 4 26.00 14.80 -0.75
N ALA A 5 26.67 13.70 -1.11
CA ALA A 5 25.98 12.47 -1.54
C ALA A 5 25.30 11.71 -0.38
N ALA A 6 25.89 11.76 0.83
CA ALA A 6 25.34 11.08 2.00
C ALA A 6 24.06 11.76 2.53
N HIS A 7 23.94 13.09 2.42
CA HIS A 7 22.76 13.82 2.91
C HIS A 7 21.50 13.57 2.06
N THR A 8 21.65 13.34 0.76
CA THR A 8 20.51 13.08 -0.13
C THR A 8 19.96 11.67 0.07
N LEU A 9 20.83 10.67 0.31
CA LEU A 9 20.44 9.29 0.53
C LEU A 9 19.73 9.08 1.88
N THR A 10 20.19 9.74 2.95
CA THR A 10 19.50 9.64 4.26
C THR A 10 18.13 10.31 4.24
N ARG A 11 17.95 11.37 3.44
CA ARG A 11 16.66 12.06 3.30
C ARG A 11 15.63 11.19 2.56
N SER A 12 16.03 10.56 1.46
CA SER A 12 15.16 9.65 0.69
C SER A 12 14.73 8.42 1.50
N LEU A 13 15.62 7.88 2.34
CA LEU A 13 15.27 6.77 3.24
C LEU A 13 14.32 7.22 4.38
N MET A 14 14.44 8.45 4.89
CA MET A 14 13.55 8.98 5.92
C MET A 14 12.19 9.45 5.37
N GLU A 15 12.10 9.85 4.10
CA GLU A 15 10.83 10.18 3.44
C GLU A 15 9.99 8.92 3.14
N ASN A 16 10.63 7.79 2.81
CA ASN A 16 9.93 6.52 2.57
C ASN A 16 9.48 5.81 3.85
N GLU A 17 10.12 6.05 5.01
CA GLU A 17 9.62 5.50 6.29
C GLU A 17 8.30 6.13 6.76
N ALA A 18 7.86 7.25 6.16
CA ALA A 18 6.61 7.93 6.52
C ALA A 18 5.41 7.58 5.64
N LYS A 19 5.60 6.87 4.51
CA LYS A 19 4.53 6.66 3.53
C LYS A 19 3.74 5.37 3.74
N PHE A 20 4.30 4.27 4.22
CA PHE A 20 3.55 3.11 4.74
C PHE A 20 4.51 2.10 5.37
N THR A 21 4.00 1.28 6.31
CA THR A 21 4.83 0.32 7.06
C THR A 21 4.39 -1.10 6.75
N TRP A 22 5.04 -1.76 5.80
CA TRP A 22 4.80 -3.17 5.51
C TRP A 22 5.87 -4.02 6.20
N GLU A 23 5.62 -4.37 7.46
CA GLU A 23 6.54 -5.19 8.26
C GLU A 23 6.79 -6.57 7.64
N ILE A 24 5.86 -7.05 6.83
CA ILE A 24 5.98 -8.33 6.12
C ILE A 24 7.16 -8.36 5.14
N GLN A 25 7.58 -7.21 4.59
CA GLN A 25 8.76 -7.14 3.71
C GLN A 25 10.05 -7.56 4.42
N LYS A 26 10.19 -7.18 5.69
CA LYS A 26 11.38 -7.48 6.51
C LYS A 26 11.34 -8.90 7.10
N THR A 27 10.14 -9.42 7.37
CA THR A 27 9.94 -10.68 8.09
C THR A 27 9.75 -11.88 7.15
N ASN A 28 9.09 -11.69 6.00
CA ASN A 28 8.73 -12.74 5.03
C ASN A 28 8.71 -12.17 3.60
N PRO A 29 9.88 -11.99 2.95
CA PRO A 29 9.97 -11.36 1.62
C PRO A 29 9.24 -12.14 0.51
N GLU A 30 9.12 -13.46 0.62
CA GLU A 30 8.36 -14.29 -0.31
C GLU A 30 6.87 -13.96 -0.30
N LYS A 31 6.28 -13.84 0.91
CA LYS A 31 4.87 -13.50 1.07
C LYS A 31 4.58 -12.05 0.72
N TYR A 32 5.57 -11.17 0.88
CA TYR A 32 5.47 -9.78 0.47
C TYR A 32 5.23 -9.66 -1.04
N ASN A 33 6.00 -10.37 -1.87
CA ASN A 33 5.81 -10.34 -3.32
C ASN A 33 4.43 -10.88 -3.73
N ASP A 34 4.02 -12.01 -3.14
CA ASP A 34 2.69 -12.59 -3.39
C ASP A 34 1.56 -11.62 -2.99
N LEU A 35 1.75 -10.83 -1.93
CA LEU A 35 0.79 -9.80 -1.52
C LEU A 35 0.73 -8.63 -2.49
N ILE A 36 1.87 -8.12 -2.94
CA ILE A 36 1.92 -7.02 -3.92
C ILE A 36 1.19 -7.43 -5.20
N GLU A 37 1.49 -8.61 -5.74
CA GLU A 37 0.81 -9.15 -6.92
C GLU A 37 -0.68 -9.38 -6.67
N ALA A 38 -1.04 -9.85 -5.48
CA ALA A 38 -2.43 -10.08 -5.15
C ALA A 38 -3.23 -8.77 -5.02
N LEU A 39 -2.66 -7.74 -4.41
CA LEU A 39 -3.32 -6.47 -4.12
C LEU A 39 -3.32 -5.51 -5.31
N SER A 40 -2.35 -5.60 -6.23
CA SER A 40 -2.33 -4.81 -7.46
C SER A 40 -3.54 -5.08 -8.37
N GLY A 41 -4.18 -6.25 -8.22
CA GLY A 41 -5.42 -6.59 -8.93
C GLY A 41 -6.69 -5.91 -8.39
N ILE A 42 -6.61 -5.15 -7.29
CA ILE A 42 -7.75 -4.40 -6.74
C ILE A 42 -7.62 -2.94 -7.15
N THR A 43 -8.59 -2.45 -7.92
CA THR A 43 -8.58 -1.12 -8.54
C THR A 43 -9.66 -0.22 -7.94
N ASP A 44 -9.34 1.05 -7.72
CA ASP A 44 -10.34 2.08 -7.41
C ASP A 44 -11.13 2.41 -8.70
N PRO A 45 -12.45 2.16 -8.75
CA PRO A 45 -13.25 2.37 -9.97
C PRO A 45 -13.41 3.84 -10.37
N GLU A 46 -13.14 4.78 -9.46
CA GLU A 46 -13.24 6.22 -9.72
C GLU A 46 -11.95 6.76 -10.35
N LEU A 47 -10.79 6.31 -9.87
CA LEU A 47 -9.48 6.78 -10.35
C LEU A 47 -8.82 5.86 -11.39
N GLY A 48 -9.23 4.58 -11.46
CA GLY A 48 -8.68 3.60 -12.40
C GLY A 48 -7.30 3.03 -12.03
N TYR A 49 -6.79 3.34 -10.84
CA TYR A 49 -5.49 2.85 -10.35
C TYR A 49 -5.67 1.81 -9.23
N SER A 50 -4.67 0.94 -9.04
CA SER A 50 -4.68 -0.05 -7.98
C SER A 50 -4.55 0.58 -6.59
N ILE A 51 -5.06 -0.13 -5.58
CA ILE A 51 -4.93 0.30 -4.18
C ILE A 51 -3.48 0.37 -3.71
N THR A 52 -2.57 -0.36 -4.36
CA THR A 52 -1.12 -0.33 -4.11
C THR A 52 -0.45 0.88 -4.75
N GLU A 53 -0.79 1.20 -6.01
CA GLU A 53 -0.25 2.40 -6.70
C GLU A 53 -0.74 3.70 -6.05
N LEU A 54 -1.99 3.70 -5.60
CA LEU A 54 -2.56 4.82 -4.86
C LEU A 54 -2.03 4.92 -3.42
N GLY A 55 -1.25 3.95 -2.94
CA GLY A 55 -0.73 3.95 -1.56
C GLY A 55 -1.83 3.87 -0.49
N LEU A 56 -2.98 3.28 -0.82
CA LEU A 56 -4.13 3.18 0.10
C LEU A 56 -3.89 2.19 1.23
N VAL A 57 -3.03 1.18 1.03
CA VAL A 57 -2.69 0.20 2.05
C VAL A 57 -1.48 0.70 2.86
N ARG A 58 -1.77 1.24 4.05
CA ARG A 58 -0.80 1.96 4.90
C ARG A 58 0.04 1.06 5.78
N GLU A 59 -0.47 -0.12 6.11
CA GLU A 59 0.22 -1.04 7.01
C GLU A 59 -0.20 -2.47 6.73
N ILE A 60 0.77 -3.37 6.69
CA ILE A 60 0.53 -4.81 6.73
C ILE A 60 1.51 -5.42 7.73
N LYS A 61 0.97 -6.05 8.78
CA LYS A 61 1.75 -6.78 9.79
C LYS A 61 1.16 -8.15 10.06
N LEU A 62 2.04 -9.10 10.36
CA LEU A 62 1.65 -10.42 10.84
C LEU A 62 1.73 -10.42 12.37
N THR A 63 0.62 -10.75 13.01
CA THR A 63 0.48 -10.86 14.47
C THR A 63 0.22 -12.31 14.86
N GLU A 64 0.26 -12.62 16.15
CA GLU A 64 -0.13 -13.95 16.67
C GLU A 64 -1.57 -14.34 16.32
N GLN A 65 -2.45 -13.36 16.10
CA GLN A 65 -3.87 -13.55 15.80
C GLN A 65 -4.17 -13.63 14.30
N GLY A 66 -3.18 -13.39 13.44
CA GLY A 66 -3.35 -13.31 11.99
C GLY A 66 -2.75 -12.03 11.40
N ALA A 67 -3.14 -11.71 10.17
CA ALA A 67 -2.71 -10.49 9.51
C ALA A 67 -3.52 -9.29 10.00
N TYR A 68 -2.87 -8.14 10.13
CA TYR A 68 -3.50 -6.86 10.35
C TYR A 68 -3.16 -5.96 9.17
N VAL A 69 -4.18 -5.31 8.63
CA VAL A 69 -4.07 -4.43 7.47
C VAL A 69 -4.74 -3.11 7.77
N ARG A 70 -4.00 -2.00 7.62
CA ARG A 70 -4.55 -0.65 7.73
C ARG A 70 -4.70 -0.06 6.34
N MET A 71 -5.91 0.35 5.99
CA MET A 71 -6.23 0.88 4.66
C MET A 71 -7.01 2.19 4.75
N ILE A 72 -6.73 3.11 3.84
CA ILE A 72 -7.42 4.40 3.70
C ILE A 72 -8.21 4.41 2.38
N LEU A 73 -9.02 5.44 2.18
CA LEU A 73 -9.74 5.65 0.92
C LEU A 73 -9.34 6.99 0.31
N THR A 74 -9.43 7.05 -1.01
CA THR A 74 -9.24 8.28 -1.80
C THR A 74 -10.21 9.38 -1.36
N THR A 75 -11.43 8.99 -0.98
CA THR A 75 -12.45 9.89 -0.42
C THR A 75 -13.17 9.25 0.79
N PRO A 76 -13.51 10.03 1.83
CA PRO A 76 -14.05 9.51 3.10
C PRO A 76 -15.44 8.87 2.99
N TYR A 77 -16.17 9.12 1.90
CA TYR A 77 -17.52 8.63 1.68
C TYR A 77 -17.66 7.85 0.36
N CYS A 78 -16.56 7.24 -0.10
CA CYS A 78 -16.59 6.44 -1.32
C CYS A 78 -17.64 5.31 -1.19
N PRO A 79 -18.65 5.23 -2.07
CA PRO A 79 -19.69 4.19 -1.99
C PRO A 79 -19.10 2.78 -2.17
N TYR A 80 -17.95 2.66 -2.83
CA TYR A 80 -17.23 1.41 -3.04
C TYR A 80 -16.28 1.05 -1.89
N GLY A 81 -16.04 1.96 -0.94
CA GLY A 81 -15.10 1.76 0.16
C GLY A 81 -15.30 0.46 0.94
N PRO A 82 -16.52 0.14 1.41
CA PRO A 82 -16.78 -1.12 2.11
C PRO A 82 -16.49 -2.37 1.27
N ALA A 83 -16.77 -2.32 -0.04
CA ALA A 83 -16.51 -3.43 -0.95
C ALA A 83 -15.00 -3.61 -1.18
N MET A 84 -14.27 -2.53 -1.40
CA MET A 84 -12.81 -2.54 -1.55
C MET A 84 -12.11 -3.07 -0.29
N LEU A 85 -12.53 -2.61 0.90
CA LEU A 85 -11.98 -3.08 2.18
C LEU A 85 -12.18 -4.60 2.35
N GLU A 86 -13.37 -5.10 2.01
CA GLU A 86 -13.70 -6.51 2.10
C GLU A 86 -12.98 -7.36 1.05
N GLU A 87 -12.81 -6.83 -0.17
CA GLU A 87 -12.02 -7.48 -1.22
C GLU A 87 -10.54 -7.58 -0.82
N THR A 88 -9.96 -6.48 -0.31
CA THR A 88 -8.60 -6.44 0.25
C THR A 88 -8.44 -7.49 1.34
N ARG A 89 -9.36 -7.54 2.32
CA ARG A 89 -9.34 -8.53 3.39
C ARG A 89 -9.28 -9.95 2.84
N LYS A 90 -10.23 -10.31 1.96
CA LYS A 90 -10.29 -11.66 1.36
C LYS A 90 -9.05 -12.01 0.58
N LYS A 91 -8.47 -11.04 -0.13
CA LYS A 91 -7.26 -11.26 -0.92
C LYS A 91 -6.06 -11.54 -0.02
N VAL A 92 -5.88 -10.76 1.04
CA VAL A 92 -4.82 -10.98 2.04
C VAL A 92 -4.99 -12.32 2.74
N GLU A 93 -6.21 -12.68 3.16
CA GLU A 93 -6.49 -13.98 3.77
C GLU A 93 -6.14 -15.15 2.84
N LYS A 94 -6.51 -15.03 1.55
CA LYS A 94 -6.21 -16.06 0.55
C LYS A 94 -4.71 -16.19 0.31
N THR A 95 -3.99 -15.08 0.24
CA THR A 95 -2.55 -15.08 -0.03
C THR A 95 -1.75 -15.58 1.18
N LEU A 96 -2.09 -15.13 2.39
CA LEU A 96 -1.32 -15.45 3.60
C LEU A 96 -1.80 -16.71 4.32
N GLY A 97 -3.02 -17.18 4.03
CA GLY A 97 -3.62 -18.35 4.68
C GLY A 97 -3.97 -18.13 6.15
N VAL A 98 -4.08 -16.88 6.60
CA VAL A 98 -4.38 -16.48 7.98
C VAL A 98 -5.57 -15.54 8.02
N PRO A 99 -6.37 -15.53 9.11
CA PRO A 99 -7.42 -14.53 9.29
C PRO A 99 -6.84 -13.12 9.23
N THR A 100 -7.58 -12.19 8.60
CA THR A 100 -7.13 -10.81 8.43
C THR A 100 -8.08 -9.82 9.11
N THR A 101 -7.52 -9.00 9.99
CA THR A 101 -8.21 -7.87 10.60
C THR A 101 -7.95 -6.61 9.78
N MET A 102 -9.02 -5.93 9.36
CA MET A 102 -8.92 -4.65 8.66
C MET A 102 -9.12 -3.49 9.64
N GLU A 103 -8.27 -2.47 9.54
CA GLU A 103 -8.48 -1.17 10.15
C GLU A 103 -8.67 -0.10 9.07
N PHE A 104 -9.71 0.71 9.23
CA PHE A 104 -9.96 1.86 8.37
C PHE A 104 -9.25 3.10 8.93
N GLY A 105 -8.30 3.63 8.17
CA GLY A 105 -7.64 4.88 8.47
C GLY A 105 -8.50 6.08 8.09
N VAL A 106 -8.62 7.05 8.99
CA VAL A 106 -9.38 8.30 8.78
C VAL A 106 -8.54 9.44 8.18
N GLU A 107 -7.28 9.16 7.85
CA GLU A 107 -6.40 10.14 7.22
C GLU A 107 -6.89 10.47 5.79
N PRO A 108 -6.91 11.76 5.40
CA PRO A 108 -7.26 12.12 4.04
C PRO A 108 -6.14 11.69 3.10
N TRP A 109 -6.50 11.00 2.02
CA TRP A 109 -5.57 10.68 0.96
C TRP A 109 -5.12 11.95 0.22
N THR A 110 -3.84 12.02 -0.12
CA THR A 110 -3.28 13.06 -0.98
C THR A 110 -2.49 12.42 -2.13
N PRO A 111 -2.39 13.05 -3.31
CA PRO A 111 -1.64 12.50 -4.45
C PRO A 111 -0.15 12.23 -4.16
N ASP A 112 0.44 12.91 -3.18
CA ASP A 112 1.82 12.64 -2.72
C ASP A 112 2.01 11.23 -2.13
N MET A 113 0.90 10.57 -1.75
CA MET A 113 0.91 9.19 -1.24
C MET A 113 0.98 8.14 -2.35
N MET A 114 0.90 8.53 -3.63
CA MET A 114 1.09 7.61 -4.73
C MET A 114 2.53 7.08 -4.76
N GLU A 115 2.68 5.81 -5.13
CA GLU A 115 3.99 5.18 -5.26
C GLU A 115 4.62 5.49 -6.62
N ASP A 116 5.62 6.38 -6.63
CA ASP A 116 6.40 6.74 -7.83
C ASP A 116 7.18 5.54 -8.42
N ASP A 117 7.57 4.55 -7.61
CA ASP A 117 8.38 3.40 -8.08
C ASP A 117 7.55 2.27 -8.71
N LEU A 118 6.22 2.26 -8.51
CA LEU A 118 5.29 1.34 -9.21
C LEU A 118 4.75 1.96 -10.51
N PHE A 119 5.07 3.23 -10.75
CA PHE A 119 4.76 3.94 -11.96
C PHE A 119 5.77 3.52 -13.04
N ASP A 120 5.40 2.56 -13.91
CA ASP A 120 6.11 2.39 -15.17
C ASP A 120 5.68 3.54 -16.12
N PRO A 121 6.55 4.51 -16.42
CA PRO A 121 6.24 5.63 -17.31
C PRO A 121 5.95 5.20 -18.77
N GLU A 122 6.05 3.91 -19.12
CA GLU A 122 5.63 3.38 -20.41
C GLU A 122 4.09 3.25 -20.54
N TRP A 123 3.34 3.20 -19.43
CA TRP A 123 1.87 3.19 -19.45
C TRP A 123 1.26 4.58 -19.32
N GLY A 124 1.51 5.38 -20.36
CA GLY A 124 1.10 6.77 -20.48
C GLY A 124 -0.38 7.03 -20.16
N LEU A 125 -0.61 7.64 -19.00
CA LEU A 125 -1.79 8.45 -18.70
C LEU A 125 -1.35 9.61 -17.80
N LEU A 126 -0.82 10.67 -18.41
CA LEU A 126 -1.37 12.04 -18.48
C LEU A 126 -0.35 12.95 -19.22
N PRO A 127 -0.82 14.01 -19.91
CA PRO A 127 -0.04 14.78 -20.89
C PRO A 127 1.12 15.62 -20.33
#